data_AF-A0AAE5IPF5-F1
#
_entry.id   AF-A0AAE5IPF5-F1
#
_cell.length_a   1.000
_cell.length_b   1.000
_cell.length_c   1.000
_cell.angle_alpha   90.00
_cell.angle_beta   90.00
_cell.angle_gamma   90.00
#
_symmetry.space_group_name_H-M   'P 1'
#
loop_
_entity.id
_entity.type
_entity.pdbx_description
1 polymer ?
#
loop_
_entity_poly.entity_id
_entity_poly.type
_entity_poly.pdbx_seq_one_letter_code
_entity_poly.pdbx_strand_id
1 'polypeptide(L)'
;MIDSDTFDAAIDRSWNRFQRRLADHLAAMRNDDVLVLEWAEESTVEGFAPWVQFLVWDEVMLRGEVSSNAYLAPRHQLAPAAENILRNLGWSAPTHGPDDDPDEGSSAFFVDREQRWADQCAAMTVTTLREVWSVPHPSFLRPEIVGTLAGSDLLGIPDVETGDEFAVPYVDDTVATVPDDPQELRELIARAVEQSLGFMPRLDQDGDVVLTLDDHPVFVIAHPDQPLVRAWMPLLHSITGRTRAAEMICDLTRRWPAIRFTLDEDRLNASVDVSANPFVPRHLADALDQLGRFAASVDTAFAARFGGARIVDDPPDDEIDGEAPNSLGPSGHEPKGAE
;
A
#
# COMPACT_ATOMS: atom_id res chain seq x y z
N MET A 1 15.94 -13.18 -5.65
CA MET A 1 16.28 -12.16 -6.65
C MET A 1 14.98 -11.84 -7.36
N ILE A 2 14.36 -10.70 -7.03
CA ILE A 2 13.06 -10.32 -7.61
C ILE A 2 13.31 -9.89 -9.05
N ASP A 3 12.46 -10.34 -9.97
CA ASP A 3 12.61 -10.07 -11.40
C ASP A 3 12.11 -8.67 -11.72
N SER A 4 12.99 -7.78 -12.24
CA SER A 4 12.67 -6.36 -12.47
C SER A 4 11.42 -6.19 -13.34
N ASP A 5 11.34 -7.01 -14.38
CA ASP A 5 10.24 -7.07 -15.35
C ASP A 5 8.86 -7.25 -14.68
N THR A 6 8.78 -7.87 -13.50
CA THR A 6 7.50 -8.06 -12.77
C THR A 6 7.06 -6.78 -12.05
N PHE A 7 8.02 -6.03 -11.50
CA PHE A 7 7.79 -4.75 -10.81
C PHE A 7 7.45 -3.63 -11.80
N ASP A 8 8.23 -3.52 -12.89
CA ASP A 8 8.00 -2.55 -13.94
C ASP A 8 6.62 -2.76 -14.61
N ALA A 9 6.24 -4.03 -14.87
CA ALA A 9 4.91 -4.37 -15.37
C ALA A 9 3.77 -4.05 -14.39
N ALA A 10 4.02 -4.02 -13.07
CA ALA A 10 3.01 -3.60 -12.08
C ALA A 10 2.79 -2.08 -12.11
N ILE A 11 3.88 -1.30 -12.17
CA ILE A 11 3.84 0.15 -12.32
C ILE A 11 3.12 0.55 -13.62
N ASP A 12 3.44 -0.13 -14.74
CA ASP A 12 2.75 0.10 -16.01
C ASP A 12 1.26 -0.23 -15.94
N ARG A 13 0.85 -1.29 -15.25
CA ARG A 13 -0.58 -1.60 -15.04
C ARG A 13 -1.31 -0.49 -14.26
N SER A 14 -0.67 0.08 -13.23
CA SER A 14 -1.23 1.21 -12.48
C SER A 14 -1.37 2.48 -13.34
N TRP A 15 -0.33 2.85 -14.09
CA TRP A 15 -0.39 4.00 -15.00
C TRP A 15 -1.45 3.80 -16.11
N ASN A 16 -1.55 2.61 -16.70
CA ASN A 16 -2.60 2.28 -17.68
C ASN A 16 -4.02 2.25 -17.09
N ARG A 17 -4.18 2.04 -15.78
CA ARG A 17 -5.48 2.18 -15.08
C ARG A 17 -5.81 3.64 -14.84
N PHE A 18 -4.85 4.42 -14.33
CA PHE A 18 -5.02 5.85 -14.10
C PHE A 18 -5.30 6.61 -15.40
N GLN A 19 -4.60 6.29 -16.51
CA GLN A 19 -4.83 6.92 -17.81
C GLN A 19 -6.28 6.74 -18.30
N ARG A 20 -6.85 5.54 -18.13
CA ARG A 20 -8.25 5.27 -18.53
C ARG A 20 -9.23 6.03 -17.65
N ARG A 21 -9.08 5.97 -16.33
CA ARG A 21 -9.91 6.75 -15.39
C ARG A 21 -9.83 8.25 -15.67
N LEU A 22 -8.64 8.76 -15.99
CA LEU A 22 -8.44 10.15 -16.40
C LEU A 22 -9.17 10.45 -17.71
N ALA A 23 -9.08 9.60 -18.73
CA ALA A 23 -9.83 9.77 -19.97
C ALA A 23 -11.36 9.75 -19.74
N ASP A 24 -11.87 8.78 -18.97
CA ASP A 24 -13.28 8.65 -18.62
C ASP A 24 -13.78 9.89 -17.87
N HIS A 25 -12.99 10.41 -16.91
CA HIS A 25 -13.31 11.62 -16.16
C HIS A 25 -13.30 12.87 -17.06
N LEU A 26 -12.25 13.07 -17.86
CA LEU A 26 -12.13 14.21 -18.79
C LEU A 26 -13.24 14.22 -19.86
N ALA A 27 -13.75 13.04 -20.25
CA ALA A 27 -14.90 12.89 -21.14
C ALA A 27 -16.27 13.09 -20.45
N ALA A 28 -16.32 13.04 -19.12
CA ALA A 28 -17.51 13.26 -18.31
C ALA A 28 -17.66 14.71 -17.79
N MET A 29 -16.56 15.48 -17.79
CA MET A 29 -16.53 16.88 -17.35
C MET A 29 -17.50 17.77 -18.15
N ARG A 30 -18.08 18.75 -17.48
CA ARG A 30 -19.00 19.75 -18.05
C ARG A 30 -18.41 21.15 -17.92
N ASN A 31 -19.01 22.13 -18.60
CA ASN A 31 -18.69 23.55 -18.35
C ASN A 31 -18.72 23.84 -16.83
N ASP A 32 -17.77 24.65 -16.38
CA ASP A 32 -17.48 24.99 -14.97
C ASP A 32 -16.89 23.85 -14.11
N ASP A 33 -16.69 22.64 -14.65
CA ASP A 33 -15.91 21.59 -13.97
C ASP A 33 -14.41 21.88 -14.10
N VAL A 34 -13.68 21.67 -13.00
CA VAL A 34 -12.21 21.80 -12.92
C VAL A 34 -11.63 20.58 -12.23
N LEU A 35 -10.60 20.00 -12.82
CA LEU A 35 -9.76 18.97 -12.23
C LEU A 35 -8.34 19.53 -12.08
N VAL A 36 -7.76 19.47 -10.89
CA VAL A 36 -6.33 19.73 -10.64
C VAL A 36 -5.68 18.45 -10.16
N LEU A 37 -4.51 18.13 -10.70
CA LEU A 37 -3.64 17.02 -10.31
C LEU A 37 -2.34 17.60 -9.75
N GLU A 38 -2.22 17.68 -8.43
CA GLU A 38 -0.99 18.12 -7.77
C GLU A 38 -0.08 16.92 -7.45
N TRP A 39 1.24 17.12 -7.48
CA TRP A 39 2.19 16.14 -6.93
C TRP A 39 2.22 16.25 -5.39
N ALA A 40 2.12 15.11 -4.69
CA ALA A 40 1.96 15.01 -3.23
C ALA A 40 3.20 15.38 -2.37
N GLU A 41 4.08 16.26 -2.85
CA GLU A 41 5.11 16.91 -2.04
C GLU A 41 4.61 18.27 -1.53
N GLU A 42 4.91 18.61 -0.27
CA GLU A 42 4.42 19.85 0.33
C GLU A 42 5.00 21.09 -0.39
N SER A 43 4.11 22.01 -0.78
CA SER A 43 4.46 23.26 -1.45
C SER A 43 5.24 24.17 -0.50
N THR A 44 6.30 24.79 -1.00
CA THR A 44 7.22 25.59 -0.18
C THR A 44 6.98 27.08 -0.38
N VAL A 45 7.51 27.91 0.51
CA VAL A 45 7.40 29.38 0.45
C VAL A 45 8.08 29.98 -0.81
N GLU A 46 8.83 29.16 -1.57
CA GLU A 46 9.56 29.57 -2.78
C GLU A 46 8.85 29.23 -4.10
N GLY A 47 7.66 28.60 -4.07
CA GLY A 47 6.84 28.34 -5.26
C GLY A 47 6.02 27.04 -5.18
N PHE A 48 5.23 26.76 -6.22
CA PHE A 48 4.34 25.60 -6.25
C PHE A 48 5.06 24.30 -6.58
N ALA A 49 4.47 23.19 -6.13
CA ALA A 49 4.77 21.86 -6.65
C ALA A 49 4.22 21.72 -8.09
N PRO A 50 4.74 20.79 -8.90
CA PRO A 50 4.18 20.48 -10.21
C PRO A 50 2.70 20.11 -10.16
N TRP A 51 1.94 20.71 -11.07
CA TRP A 51 0.51 20.47 -11.25
C TRP A 51 0.13 20.37 -12.73
N VAL A 52 -0.94 19.60 -12.99
CA VAL A 52 -1.69 19.59 -14.26
C VAL A 52 -3.14 19.93 -13.94
N GLN A 53 -3.76 20.87 -14.65
CA GLN A 53 -5.18 21.17 -14.49
C GLN A 53 -5.95 20.99 -15.80
N PHE A 54 -7.26 20.78 -15.67
CA PHE A 54 -8.19 20.69 -16.77
C PHE A 54 -9.45 21.49 -16.47
N LEU A 55 -10.00 22.09 -17.51
CA LEU A 55 -11.30 22.75 -17.48
C LEU A 55 -12.02 22.53 -18.81
N VAL A 56 -13.34 22.62 -18.78
CA VAL A 56 -14.18 22.55 -19.98
C VAL A 56 -14.83 23.90 -20.25
N TRP A 57 -14.79 24.31 -21.51
CA TRP A 57 -15.42 25.51 -22.03
C TRP A 57 -16.12 25.22 -23.38
N ASP A 58 -16.97 26.16 -23.82
CA ASP A 58 -17.76 26.04 -25.07
C ASP A 58 -18.50 24.69 -25.22
N GLU A 59 -18.99 24.14 -24.10
CA GLU A 59 -19.68 22.84 -23.95
C GLU A 59 -18.86 21.58 -24.29
N VAL A 60 -17.87 21.65 -25.19
CA VAL A 60 -17.13 20.49 -25.71
C VAL A 60 -15.62 20.68 -25.80
N MET A 61 -15.09 21.87 -25.50
CA MET A 61 -13.65 22.16 -25.54
C MET A 61 -13.01 21.87 -24.19
N LEU A 62 -12.17 20.85 -24.15
CA LEU A 62 -11.30 20.54 -23.04
C LEU A 62 -9.99 21.32 -23.19
N ARG A 63 -9.71 22.18 -22.21
CA ARG A 63 -8.38 22.75 -22.00
C ARG A 63 -7.66 21.93 -20.94
N GLY A 64 -6.46 21.46 -21.26
CA GLY A 64 -5.49 20.99 -20.27
C GLY A 64 -4.34 21.99 -20.13
N GLU A 65 -3.80 22.14 -18.93
CA GLU A 65 -2.63 22.99 -18.66
C GLU A 65 -1.64 22.31 -17.69
N VAL A 66 -0.36 22.57 -17.90
CA VAL A 66 0.79 21.99 -17.18
C VAL A 66 1.64 23.14 -16.67
N SER A 67 1.91 23.14 -15.37
CA SER A 67 2.70 24.17 -14.68
C SER A 67 4.00 24.55 -15.42
N SER A 68 4.18 25.85 -15.67
CA SER A 68 5.38 26.41 -16.30
C SER A 68 6.40 26.88 -15.26
N ASN A 69 7.61 27.20 -15.71
CA ASN A 69 8.70 27.75 -14.88
C ASN A 69 8.34 29.09 -14.18
N ALA A 70 7.24 29.75 -14.56
CA ALA A 70 6.73 30.94 -13.85
C ALA A 70 6.02 30.60 -12.53
N TYR A 71 5.56 29.35 -12.35
CA TYR A 71 4.81 28.89 -11.17
C TYR A 71 5.63 27.95 -10.26
N LEU A 72 6.56 27.20 -10.85
CA LEU A 72 7.31 26.15 -10.17
C LEU A 72 8.37 26.70 -9.21
N ALA A 73 8.45 26.12 -8.01
CA ALA A 73 9.56 26.37 -7.08
C ALA A 73 10.92 26.05 -7.74
N PRO A 74 12.03 26.70 -7.35
CA PRO A 74 13.35 26.52 -7.99
C PRO A 74 13.82 25.07 -8.13
N ARG A 75 13.46 24.20 -7.16
CA ARG A 75 13.77 22.76 -7.15
C ARG A 75 13.03 21.93 -8.20
N HIS A 76 11.94 22.44 -8.77
CA HIS A 76 11.08 21.75 -9.74
C HIS A 76 11.16 22.36 -11.15
N GLN A 77 12.01 23.39 -11.37
CA GLN A 77 12.08 24.08 -12.65
C GLN A 77 12.45 23.13 -13.81
N LEU A 78 11.65 23.19 -14.87
CA LEU A 78 11.83 22.46 -16.11
C LEU A 78 13.11 22.93 -16.80
N ALA A 79 14.03 22.00 -17.04
CA ALA A 79 15.16 22.26 -17.93
C ALA A 79 14.69 22.44 -19.39
N PRO A 80 15.43 23.14 -20.27
CA PRO A 80 15.03 23.31 -21.67
C PRO A 80 14.81 21.99 -22.45
N ALA A 81 15.43 20.88 -22.01
CA ALA A 81 15.15 19.55 -22.57
C ALA A 81 13.73 19.06 -22.20
N ALA A 82 13.30 19.30 -20.97
CA ALA A 82 11.98 18.94 -20.45
C ALA A 82 10.86 19.77 -21.12
N GLU A 83 11.08 21.07 -21.30
CA GLU A 83 10.16 21.93 -22.07
C GLU A 83 10.01 21.47 -23.53
N ASN A 84 11.06 20.95 -24.15
CA ASN A 84 10.99 20.38 -25.50
C ASN A 84 10.23 19.04 -25.53
N ILE A 85 10.30 18.22 -24.49
CA ILE A 85 9.47 17.01 -24.37
C ILE A 85 7.99 17.40 -24.31
N LEU A 86 7.61 18.39 -23.49
CA LEU A 86 6.23 18.91 -23.45
C LEU A 86 5.73 19.35 -24.84
N ARG A 87 6.52 20.14 -25.56
CA ARG A 87 6.19 20.59 -26.92
C ARG A 87 6.01 19.42 -27.90
N ASN A 88 6.87 18.39 -27.81
CA ASN A 88 6.79 17.20 -28.67
C ASN A 88 5.60 16.30 -28.34
N LEU A 89 5.15 16.26 -27.08
CA LEU A 89 3.92 15.57 -26.66
C LEU A 89 2.65 16.27 -27.19
N GLY A 90 2.74 17.55 -27.54
CA GLY A 90 1.65 18.34 -28.12
C GLY A 90 1.17 19.51 -27.26
N TRP A 91 1.85 19.81 -26.15
CA TRP A 91 1.58 21.00 -25.34
C TRP A 91 2.10 22.26 -26.05
N SER A 92 1.22 23.25 -26.23
CA SER A 92 1.61 24.60 -26.58
C SER A 92 2.39 25.24 -25.43
N ALA A 93 3.32 26.12 -25.76
CA ALA A 93 4.09 26.86 -24.75
C ALA A 93 3.32 28.09 -24.24
N PRO A 94 3.67 28.61 -23.05
CA PRO A 94 3.09 29.84 -22.53
C PRO A 94 3.15 30.98 -23.54
N THR A 95 2.03 31.69 -23.69
CA THR A 95 1.89 32.88 -24.55
C THR A 95 2.19 34.18 -23.81
N HIS A 96 1.91 34.23 -22.51
CA HIS A 96 2.10 35.39 -21.64
C HIS A 96 2.65 35.00 -20.25
N GLY A 97 3.03 35.96 -19.42
CA GLY A 97 3.40 35.76 -18.02
C GLY A 97 2.18 35.73 -17.07
N PRO A 98 2.34 35.28 -15.82
CA PRO A 98 1.25 35.22 -14.84
C PRO A 98 0.67 36.58 -14.45
N ASP A 99 1.45 37.66 -14.61
CA ASP A 99 1.07 39.05 -14.29
C ASP A 99 0.67 39.88 -15.55
N ASP A 100 0.69 39.27 -16.75
CA ASP A 100 0.33 39.92 -18.00
C ASP A 100 -1.20 39.84 -18.26
N ASP A 101 -1.73 40.74 -19.11
CA ASP A 101 -3.13 40.69 -19.54
C ASP A 101 -3.43 39.34 -20.26
N PRO A 102 -4.51 38.63 -19.89
CA PRO A 102 -4.80 37.30 -20.43
C PRO A 102 -5.17 37.34 -21.92
N ASP A 103 -4.60 36.44 -22.71
CA ASP A 103 -4.94 36.21 -24.12
C ASP A 103 -5.69 34.89 -24.35
N GLU A 104 -5.86 34.45 -25.60
CA GLU A 104 -6.51 33.16 -25.92
C GLU A 104 -5.65 31.93 -25.52
N GLY A 105 -4.37 32.15 -25.16
CA GLY A 105 -3.45 31.12 -24.69
C GLY A 105 -3.41 31.00 -23.17
N SER A 106 -2.22 30.89 -22.59
CA SER A 106 -2.01 30.64 -21.17
C SER A 106 -0.60 31.04 -20.72
N SER A 107 -0.44 31.28 -19.42
CA SER A 107 0.86 31.38 -18.73
C SER A 107 1.47 30.02 -18.36
N ALA A 108 0.69 28.95 -18.49
CA ALA A 108 1.11 27.56 -18.38
C ALA A 108 1.40 26.94 -19.77
N PHE A 109 2.00 25.75 -19.82
CA PHE A 109 1.97 24.95 -21.05
C PHE A 109 0.55 24.42 -21.23
N PHE A 110 -0.08 24.58 -22.40
CA PHE A 110 -1.52 24.32 -22.54
C PHE A 110 -1.86 23.51 -23.80
N VAL A 111 -3.02 22.87 -23.81
CA VAL A 111 -3.59 22.22 -24.99
C VAL A 111 -5.10 22.35 -25.00
N ASP A 112 -5.65 22.81 -26.13
CA ASP A 112 -7.09 22.83 -26.38
C ASP A 112 -7.48 21.73 -27.36
N ARG A 113 -8.43 20.87 -26.97
CA ARG A 113 -8.98 19.78 -27.79
C ARG A 113 -10.47 19.61 -27.53
N GLU A 114 -11.20 19.05 -28.48
CA GLU A 114 -12.56 18.59 -28.19
C GLU A 114 -12.53 17.39 -27.23
N GLN A 115 -13.46 17.30 -26.27
CA GLN A 115 -13.55 16.22 -25.28
C GLN A 115 -13.51 14.80 -25.84
N ARG A 116 -13.94 14.59 -27.10
CA ARG A 116 -13.81 13.28 -27.79
C ARG A 116 -12.35 12.79 -27.94
N TRP A 117 -11.37 13.63 -27.64
CA TRP A 117 -9.94 13.31 -27.57
C TRP A 117 -9.41 13.22 -26.12
N ALA A 118 -10.29 13.03 -25.12
CA ALA A 118 -9.92 12.86 -23.72
C ALA A 118 -8.85 11.77 -23.50
N ASP A 119 -8.93 10.64 -24.20
CA ASP A 119 -7.89 9.59 -24.22
C ASP A 119 -6.50 10.13 -24.56
N GLN A 120 -6.41 11.03 -25.55
CA GLN A 120 -5.14 11.64 -25.97
C GLN A 120 -4.62 12.61 -24.91
N CYS A 121 -5.51 13.42 -24.31
CA CYS A 121 -5.15 14.36 -23.25
C CYS A 121 -4.68 13.63 -21.98
N ALA A 122 -5.34 12.53 -21.63
CA ALA A 122 -4.94 11.65 -20.54
C ALA A 122 -3.58 10.97 -20.80
N ALA A 123 -3.35 10.47 -22.02
CA ALA A 123 -2.06 9.89 -22.41
C ALA A 123 -0.92 10.92 -22.35
N MET A 124 -1.10 12.10 -22.94
CA MET A 124 -0.13 13.21 -22.87
C MET A 124 0.22 13.56 -21.42
N THR A 125 -0.77 13.53 -20.54
CA THR A 125 -0.63 13.85 -19.11
C THR A 125 0.13 12.75 -18.37
N VAL A 126 -0.20 11.48 -18.59
CA VAL A 126 0.57 10.36 -18.01
C VAL A 126 2.02 10.37 -18.47
N THR A 127 2.29 10.61 -19.76
CA THR A 127 3.67 10.75 -20.25
C THR A 127 4.38 11.96 -19.64
N THR A 128 3.67 13.07 -19.44
CA THR A 128 4.22 14.26 -18.74
C THR A 128 4.61 13.92 -17.31
N LEU A 129 3.70 13.33 -16.53
CA LEU A 129 3.95 12.95 -15.13
C LEU A 129 5.12 11.95 -15.01
N ARG A 130 5.19 10.95 -15.91
CA ARG A 130 6.22 9.89 -15.88
C ARG A 130 7.59 10.33 -16.42
N GLU A 131 7.63 11.02 -17.56
CA GLU A 131 8.89 11.28 -18.28
C GLU A 131 9.46 12.68 -18.02
N VAL A 132 8.62 13.67 -17.71
CA VAL A 132 9.04 15.06 -17.47
C VAL A 132 9.31 15.31 -15.98
N TRP A 133 8.48 14.76 -15.10
CA TRP A 133 8.61 14.92 -13.63
C TRP A 133 9.00 13.66 -12.86
N SER A 134 9.19 12.53 -13.55
CA SER A 134 9.64 11.26 -12.93
C SER A 134 8.76 10.79 -11.77
N VAL A 135 7.44 11.07 -11.81
CA VAL A 135 6.50 10.60 -10.79
C VAL A 135 6.49 9.05 -10.80
N PRO A 136 6.82 8.36 -9.70
CA PRO A 136 6.98 6.90 -9.73
C PRO A 136 5.68 6.14 -9.97
N HIS A 137 4.57 6.62 -9.39
CA HIS A 137 3.29 5.91 -9.37
C HIS A 137 2.13 6.93 -9.21
N PRO A 138 0.94 6.71 -9.81
CA PRO A 138 -0.17 7.67 -9.73
C PRO A 138 -0.72 7.93 -8.32
N SER A 139 -0.44 7.07 -7.34
CA SER A 139 -0.78 7.32 -5.92
C SER A 139 0.00 8.48 -5.27
N PHE A 140 1.01 9.02 -5.95
CA PHE A 140 1.71 10.24 -5.53
C PHE A 140 0.99 11.51 -6.04
N LEU A 141 -0.16 11.39 -6.70
CA LEU A 141 -0.97 12.52 -7.13
C LEU A 141 -2.06 12.83 -6.11
N ARG A 142 -2.47 14.09 -6.03
CA ARG A 142 -3.63 14.56 -5.27
C ARG A 142 -4.62 15.20 -6.26
N PRO A 143 -5.75 14.55 -6.55
CA PRO A 143 -6.80 15.16 -7.34
C PRO A 143 -7.62 16.13 -6.49
N GLU A 144 -7.75 17.37 -6.94
CA GLU A 144 -8.81 18.29 -6.51
C GLU A 144 -9.83 18.38 -7.63
N ILE A 145 -11.10 18.09 -7.32
CA ILE A 145 -12.18 18.00 -8.30
C ILE A 145 -13.30 18.95 -7.88
N VAL A 146 -13.56 19.94 -8.71
CA VAL A 146 -14.56 20.99 -8.51
C VAL A 146 -15.61 20.89 -9.62
N GLY A 147 -16.89 21.07 -9.26
CA GLY A 147 -18.01 21.01 -10.21
C GLY A 147 -18.83 19.74 -10.07
N THR A 148 -19.39 19.26 -11.19
CA THR A 148 -20.38 18.19 -11.25
C THR A 148 -19.84 16.79 -10.95
N LEU A 149 -18.51 16.61 -11.02
CA LEU A 149 -17.80 15.38 -10.66
C LEU A 149 -17.14 15.44 -9.28
N ALA A 150 -17.39 16.49 -8.47
CA ALA A 150 -16.81 16.63 -7.14
C ALA A 150 -17.16 15.42 -6.24
N GLY A 151 -16.14 14.78 -5.67
CA GLY A 151 -16.28 13.55 -4.88
C GLY A 151 -16.21 12.25 -5.69
N SER A 152 -16.14 12.30 -7.03
CA SER A 152 -15.77 11.12 -7.83
C SER A 152 -14.33 10.70 -7.55
N ASP A 153 -14.03 9.39 -7.58
CA ASP A 153 -12.65 8.93 -7.36
C ASP A 153 -11.89 8.61 -8.65
N LEU A 154 -10.99 9.54 -8.98
CA LEU A 154 -10.07 9.46 -10.11
C LEU A 154 -8.90 8.48 -9.88
N LEU A 155 -8.51 8.23 -8.63
CA LEU A 155 -7.41 7.34 -8.24
C LEU A 155 -7.91 5.94 -7.86
N GLY A 156 -9.00 5.88 -7.09
CA GLY A 156 -9.80 4.74 -6.67
C GLY A 156 -9.21 3.89 -5.54
N ILE A 157 -9.92 3.44 -4.49
CA ILE A 157 -11.37 3.40 -4.14
C ILE A 157 -12.35 3.06 -5.29
N PRO A 158 -13.03 1.90 -5.25
CA PRO A 158 -14.10 1.59 -6.18
C PRO A 158 -15.44 2.14 -5.66
N ASP A 159 -16.10 2.99 -6.46
CA ASP A 159 -17.52 3.30 -6.25
C ASP A 159 -18.37 2.07 -6.62
N VAL A 160 -19.37 1.75 -5.81
CA VAL A 160 -20.15 0.51 -5.93
C VAL A 160 -21.40 0.75 -6.74
N GLU A 161 -21.38 0.50 -8.05
CA GLU A 161 -22.62 0.23 -8.79
C GLU A 161 -22.45 -0.63 -10.06
N THR A 162 -23.07 -1.82 -10.00
CA THR A 162 -23.63 -2.62 -11.11
C THR A 162 -22.79 -3.04 -12.33
N GLY A 163 -22.51 -4.35 -12.42
CA GLY A 163 -22.71 -5.10 -13.69
C GLY A 163 -21.48 -5.70 -14.38
N ASP A 164 -21.49 -7.04 -14.44
CA ASP A 164 -20.75 -7.95 -15.34
C ASP A 164 -19.21 -8.04 -15.34
N GLU A 165 -18.79 -9.24 -14.90
CA GLU A 165 -17.79 -10.14 -15.48
C GLU A 165 -16.28 -9.77 -15.46
N PHE A 166 -15.52 -10.65 -14.78
CA PHE A 166 -14.05 -10.75 -14.72
C PHE A 166 -13.28 -9.67 -13.92
N ALA A 167 -13.80 -9.32 -12.74
CA ALA A 167 -12.98 -8.72 -11.69
C ALA A 167 -12.13 -9.79 -10.97
N VAL A 168 -10.80 -9.67 -11.01
CA VAL A 168 -9.95 -10.16 -9.91
C VAL A 168 -10.24 -9.28 -8.69
N PRO A 169 -10.67 -9.85 -7.55
CA PRO A 169 -11.29 -9.06 -6.48
C PRO A 169 -10.24 -8.23 -5.73
N TYR A 170 -10.34 -6.91 -5.87
CA TYR A 170 -9.79 -5.99 -4.87
C TYR A 170 -10.80 -5.94 -3.71
N VAL A 171 -10.51 -6.72 -2.66
CA VAL A 171 -11.27 -6.71 -1.41
C VAL A 171 -10.99 -5.37 -0.70
N ASP A 172 -12.02 -4.71 -0.18
CA ASP A 172 -11.84 -3.56 0.72
C ASP A 172 -11.20 -4.07 2.02
N ASP A 173 -10.01 -3.58 2.37
CA ASP A 173 -9.28 -4.06 3.54
C ASP A 173 -9.96 -3.69 4.86
N THR A 174 -10.89 -2.72 4.85
CA THR A 174 -11.65 -2.28 6.02
C THR A 174 -13.00 -2.98 6.20
N VAL A 175 -13.46 -3.78 5.22
CA VAL A 175 -14.72 -4.52 5.33
C VAL A 175 -14.61 -5.62 6.38
N ALA A 176 -15.54 -5.57 7.33
CA ALA A 176 -15.70 -6.53 8.40
C ALA A 176 -16.51 -7.75 7.92
N THR A 177 -15.84 -8.87 7.68
CA THR A 177 -16.45 -10.14 7.24
C THR A 177 -16.50 -11.11 8.42
N VAL A 178 -17.65 -11.73 8.66
CA VAL A 178 -17.75 -12.87 9.60
C VAL A 178 -17.58 -14.14 8.77
N PRO A 179 -16.51 -14.93 8.95
CA PRO A 179 -16.33 -16.20 8.24
C PRO A 179 -17.32 -17.24 8.76
N ASP A 180 -17.92 -18.01 7.86
CA ASP A 180 -18.81 -19.13 8.17
C ASP A 180 -18.04 -20.36 8.66
N ASP A 181 -16.80 -20.57 8.18
CA ASP A 181 -15.93 -21.67 8.59
C ASP A 181 -14.41 -21.31 8.59
N PRO A 182 -13.53 -22.17 9.18
CA PRO A 182 -12.09 -21.91 9.23
C PRO A 182 -11.38 -21.90 7.86
N GLN A 183 -11.95 -22.52 6.83
CA GLN A 183 -11.38 -22.52 5.48
C GLN A 183 -11.63 -21.17 4.79
N GLU A 184 -12.85 -20.62 4.92
CA GLU A 184 -13.14 -19.26 4.49
C GLU A 184 -12.24 -18.24 5.20
N LEU A 185 -12.01 -18.42 6.51
CA LEU A 185 -11.06 -17.57 7.24
C LEU A 185 -9.64 -17.65 6.66
N ARG A 186 -9.12 -18.83 6.30
CA ARG A 186 -7.83 -18.96 5.62
C ARG A 186 -7.80 -18.26 4.25
N GLU A 187 -8.87 -18.36 3.47
CA GLU A 187 -8.97 -17.64 2.18
C GLU A 187 -8.99 -16.12 2.36
N LEU A 188 -9.71 -15.62 3.39
CA LEU A 188 -9.73 -14.20 3.74
C LEU A 188 -8.36 -13.72 4.25
N ILE A 189 -7.64 -14.51 5.03
CA ILE A 189 -6.25 -14.25 5.45
C ILE A 189 -5.33 -14.19 4.23
N ALA A 190 -5.38 -15.18 3.34
CA ALA A 190 -4.53 -15.24 2.16
C ALA A 190 -4.74 -14.02 1.24
N ARG A 191 -6.01 -13.61 1.02
CA ARG A 191 -6.34 -12.38 0.26
C ARG A 191 -5.86 -11.11 0.98
N ALA A 192 -6.13 -10.98 2.28
CA ALA A 192 -5.69 -9.82 3.07
C ALA A 192 -4.16 -9.64 3.01
N VAL A 193 -3.42 -10.74 3.10
CA VAL A 193 -1.97 -10.75 3.00
C VAL A 193 -1.48 -10.49 1.57
N GLU A 194 -2.09 -11.11 0.56
CA GLU A 194 -1.78 -10.84 -0.86
C GLU A 194 -1.93 -9.35 -1.20
N GLN A 195 -2.97 -8.70 -0.68
CA GLN A 195 -3.19 -7.27 -0.84
C GLN A 195 -2.18 -6.41 -0.07
N SER A 196 -1.86 -6.80 1.16
CA SER A 196 -0.87 -6.08 1.99
C SER A 196 0.55 -6.19 1.44
N LEU A 197 0.88 -7.26 0.71
CA LEU A 197 2.21 -7.50 0.15
C LEU A 197 2.33 -7.17 -1.34
N GLY A 198 1.20 -7.14 -2.06
CA GLY A 198 1.15 -6.97 -3.52
C GLY A 198 1.50 -8.21 -4.34
N PHE A 199 1.63 -9.39 -3.71
CA PHE A 199 1.92 -10.67 -4.35
C PHE A 199 1.34 -11.84 -3.55
N MET A 200 1.04 -12.97 -4.20
CA MET A 200 0.51 -14.15 -3.52
C MET A 200 1.48 -14.66 -2.44
N PRO A 201 1.04 -14.81 -1.18
CA PRO A 201 1.87 -15.38 -0.14
C PRO A 201 2.14 -16.88 -0.39
N ARG A 202 3.22 -17.39 0.19
CA ARG A 202 3.46 -18.83 0.25
C ARG A 202 2.52 -19.45 1.28
N LEU A 203 1.97 -20.62 0.98
CA LEU A 203 1.25 -21.46 1.94
C LEU A 203 2.15 -22.63 2.39
N ASP A 204 1.93 -23.12 3.60
CA ASP A 204 2.54 -24.36 4.11
C ASP A 204 1.65 -25.59 3.88
N GLN A 205 1.93 -26.69 4.60
CA GLN A 205 1.20 -27.96 4.47
C GLN A 205 -0.21 -27.92 5.08
N ASP A 206 -0.43 -27.07 6.09
CA ASP A 206 -1.70 -26.91 6.79
C ASP A 206 -2.58 -25.80 6.17
N GLY A 207 -2.03 -25.09 5.17
CA GLY A 207 -2.69 -24.02 4.43
C GLY A 207 -2.57 -22.66 5.11
N ASP A 208 -1.70 -22.53 6.12
CA ASP A 208 -1.41 -21.27 6.77
C ASP A 208 -0.37 -20.46 5.96
N VAL A 209 -0.40 -19.15 6.15
CA VAL A 209 0.35 -18.20 5.30
C VAL A 209 1.75 -17.95 5.86
N VAL A 210 2.77 -18.21 5.06
CA VAL A 210 4.20 -18.07 5.43
C VAL A 210 4.85 -16.92 4.68
N LEU A 211 5.42 -15.99 5.44
CA LEU A 211 5.98 -14.72 5.00
C LEU A 211 7.41 -14.53 5.52
N THR A 212 8.09 -13.50 5.01
CA THR A 212 9.37 -13.03 5.55
C THR A 212 9.28 -11.53 5.84
N LEU A 213 9.54 -11.12 7.08
CA LEU A 213 9.65 -9.71 7.50
C LEU A 213 11.05 -9.47 8.08
N ASP A 214 11.82 -8.57 7.46
CA ASP A 214 13.22 -8.27 7.82
C ASP A 214 14.05 -9.56 8.05
N ASP A 215 14.11 -10.39 7.01
CA ASP A 215 14.72 -11.74 6.96
C ASP A 215 14.13 -12.82 7.90
N HIS A 216 13.23 -12.48 8.84
CA HIS A 216 12.62 -13.44 9.76
C HIS A 216 11.35 -14.08 9.19
N PRO A 217 11.12 -15.39 9.39
CA PRO A 217 9.87 -16.03 9.00
C PRO A 217 8.71 -15.57 9.88
N VAL A 218 7.54 -15.35 9.28
CA VAL A 218 6.28 -15.03 9.95
C VAL A 218 5.19 -15.95 9.42
N PHE A 219 4.46 -16.58 10.32
CA PHE A 219 3.36 -17.50 10.02
C PHE A 219 2.05 -16.85 10.44
N VAL A 220 1.06 -16.83 9.56
CA VAL A 220 -0.28 -16.31 9.84
C VAL A 220 -1.25 -17.48 9.89
N ILE A 221 -1.61 -17.85 11.11
CA ILE A 221 -2.29 -19.11 11.47
C ILE A 221 -3.72 -18.80 11.88
N ALA A 222 -4.69 -19.50 11.30
CA ALA A 222 -6.08 -19.47 11.77
C ALA A 222 -6.27 -20.43 12.97
N HIS A 223 -6.79 -19.96 14.10
CA HIS A 223 -7.03 -20.84 15.25
C HIS A 223 -8.16 -21.85 14.94
N PRO A 224 -7.98 -23.17 15.18
CA PRO A 224 -8.96 -24.18 14.78
C PRO A 224 -10.33 -24.02 15.47
N ASP A 225 -10.34 -23.78 16.79
CA ASP A 225 -11.57 -23.74 17.60
C ASP A 225 -12.06 -22.32 18.00
N GLN A 226 -11.44 -21.25 17.51
CA GLN A 226 -11.72 -19.87 17.96
C GLN A 226 -11.63 -18.89 16.78
N PRO A 227 -12.47 -17.84 16.73
CA PRO A 227 -12.38 -16.79 15.71
C PRO A 227 -11.20 -15.84 16.00
N LEU A 228 -9.99 -16.36 15.80
CA LEU A 228 -8.73 -15.68 16.07
C LEU A 228 -7.71 -16.03 14.98
N VAL A 229 -7.04 -15.02 14.46
CA VAL A 229 -5.85 -15.17 13.62
C VAL A 229 -4.63 -14.81 14.45
N ARG A 230 -3.57 -15.61 14.37
CA ARG A 230 -2.28 -15.32 15.01
C ARG A 230 -1.23 -15.10 13.95
N ALA A 231 -0.65 -13.90 13.92
CA ALA A 231 0.65 -13.70 13.29
C ALA A 231 1.73 -14.10 14.31
N TRP A 232 2.47 -15.18 14.03
CA TRP A 232 3.51 -15.75 14.88
C TRP A 232 4.87 -15.64 14.19
N MET A 233 5.89 -15.24 14.95
CA MET A 233 7.23 -14.96 14.46
C MET A 233 8.25 -15.54 15.44
N PRO A 234 8.89 -16.68 15.13
CA PRO A 234 9.96 -17.22 15.94
C PRO A 234 11.23 -16.38 15.74
N LEU A 235 11.86 -15.94 16.83
CA LEU A 235 12.97 -14.96 16.78
C LEU A 235 14.33 -15.63 17.02
N LEU A 236 14.47 -16.24 18.20
CA LEU A 236 15.73 -16.73 18.72
C LEU A 236 15.59 -18.15 19.25
N HIS A 237 16.69 -18.89 19.23
CA HIS A 237 16.85 -20.23 19.82
C HIS A 237 18.14 -20.30 20.66
N SER A 238 18.37 -21.42 21.35
CA SER A 238 19.58 -21.66 22.15
C SER A 238 19.78 -20.62 23.27
N ILE A 239 18.70 -20.05 23.82
CA ILE A 239 18.76 -18.94 24.80
C ILE A 239 19.34 -19.40 26.13
N THR A 240 20.53 -18.87 26.45
CA THR A 240 21.19 -19.12 27.73
C THR A 240 20.72 -18.16 28.82
N GLY A 241 20.24 -18.70 29.94
CA GLY A 241 19.87 -17.92 31.14
C GLY A 241 18.43 -17.38 31.13
N ARG A 242 17.43 -18.28 31.18
CA ARG A 242 15.98 -17.97 31.13
C ARG A 242 15.52 -16.83 32.06
N THR A 243 16.11 -16.65 33.24
CA THR A 243 15.76 -15.55 34.16
C THR A 243 16.03 -14.17 33.54
N ARG A 244 17.19 -13.98 32.91
CA ARG A 244 17.55 -12.73 32.24
C ARG A 244 16.71 -12.50 30.98
N ALA A 245 16.40 -13.58 30.25
CA ALA A 245 15.48 -13.51 29.13
C ALA A 245 14.08 -13.04 29.57
N ALA A 246 13.56 -13.53 30.70
CA ALA A 246 12.27 -13.09 31.26
C ALA A 246 12.27 -11.59 31.64
N GLU A 247 13.34 -11.08 32.26
CA GLU A 247 13.48 -9.64 32.55
C GLU A 247 13.42 -8.79 31.27
N MET A 248 14.15 -9.19 30.23
CA MET A 248 14.15 -8.47 28.94
C MET A 248 12.83 -8.61 28.17
N ILE A 249 12.09 -9.70 28.37
CA ILE A 249 10.71 -9.85 27.86
C ILE A 249 9.79 -8.81 28.51
N CYS A 250 9.90 -8.56 29.82
CA CYS A 250 9.12 -7.49 30.47
C CYS A 250 9.43 -6.11 29.87
N ASP A 251 10.70 -5.83 29.55
CA ASP A 251 11.09 -4.59 28.86
C ASP A 251 10.62 -4.55 27.40
N LEU A 252 10.48 -5.69 26.72
CA LEU A 252 9.92 -5.77 25.38
C LEU A 252 8.41 -5.52 25.39
N THR A 253 7.65 -6.22 26.23
CA THR A 253 6.20 -6.01 26.39
C THR A 253 5.87 -4.57 26.79
N ARG A 254 6.72 -3.91 27.59
CA ARG A 254 6.56 -2.48 27.90
C ARG A 254 6.72 -1.57 26.67
N ARG A 255 7.65 -1.89 25.76
CA ARG A 255 7.94 -1.10 24.55
C ARG A 255 7.01 -1.41 23.38
N TRP A 256 6.50 -2.65 23.32
CA TRP A 256 5.62 -3.15 22.27
C TRP A 256 4.36 -3.78 22.90
N PRO A 257 3.41 -2.97 23.44
CA PRO A 257 2.29 -3.50 24.22
C PRO A 257 1.34 -4.42 23.45
N ALA A 258 1.32 -4.32 22.12
CA ALA A 258 0.52 -5.15 21.23
C ALA A 258 1.18 -6.50 20.87
N ILE A 259 2.49 -6.65 21.09
CA ILE A 259 3.24 -7.86 20.77
C ILE A 259 3.38 -8.73 22.03
N ARG A 260 2.84 -9.95 21.95
CA ARG A 260 3.02 -10.99 22.95
C ARG A 260 4.34 -11.71 22.70
N PHE A 261 5.26 -11.60 23.66
CA PHE A 261 6.52 -12.35 23.67
C PHE A 261 6.39 -13.59 24.57
N THR A 262 6.82 -14.74 24.09
CA THR A 262 6.82 -16.01 24.85
C THR A 262 8.20 -16.65 24.81
N LEU A 263 8.66 -17.15 25.96
CA LEU A 263 9.88 -17.96 26.08
C LEU A 263 9.49 -19.42 26.32
N ASP A 264 9.33 -20.16 25.23
CA ASP A 264 9.08 -21.61 25.30
C ASP A 264 10.41 -22.34 25.25
N GLU A 265 10.64 -23.28 26.18
CA GLU A 265 11.94 -23.90 26.43
C GLU A 265 13.16 -22.94 26.36
N ASP A 266 13.92 -22.96 25.26
CA ASP A 266 15.07 -22.08 24.96
C ASP A 266 14.84 -21.15 23.76
N ARG A 267 13.59 -21.03 23.29
CA ARG A 267 13.16 -20.26 22.12
C ARG A 267 12.35 -19.03 22.50
N LEU A 268 12.67 -17.90 21.90
CA LEU A 268 11.90 -16.66 22.02
C LEU A 268 11.05 -16.47 20.77
N ASN A 269 9.74 -16.32 20.97
CA ASN A 269 8.79 -16.04 19.90
C ASN A 269 8.07 -14.70 20.17
N ALA A 270 7.72 -14.00 19.10
CA ALA A 270 6.77 -12.90 19.08
C ALA A 270 5.45 -13.37 18.46
N SER A 271 4.34 -12.78 18.89
CA SER A 271 3.02 -13.01 18.28
C SER A 271 2.10 -11.82 18.46
N VAL A 272 1.20 -11.62 17.50
CA VAL A 272 0.06 -10.70 17.59
C VAL A 272 -1.21 -11.50 17.29
N ASP A 273 -2.19 -11.37 18.18
CA ASP A 273 -3.49 -12.04 18.10
C ASP A 273 -4.53 -11.04 17.56
N VAL A 274 -5.19 -11.38 16.43
CA VAL A 274 -6.18 -10.55 15.74
C VAL A 274 -7.54 -11.25 15.78
N SER A 275 -8.61 -10.52 16.12
CA SER A 275 -9.96 -11.09 16.15
C SER A 275 -10.49 -11.35 14.73
N ALA A 276 -11.13 -12.51 14.53
CA ALA A 276 -11.75 -12.93 13.29
C ALA A 276 -13.29 -12.98 13.34
N ASN A 277 -13.92 -12.34 14.35
CA ASN A 277 -15.38 -12.23 14.42
C ASN A 277 -15.80 -10.81 14.86
N PRO A 278 -15.98 -9.88 13.90
CA PRO A 278 -15.68 -10.03 12.46
C PRO A 278 -14.18 -9.96 12.18
N PHE A 279 -13.74 -10.64 11.13
CA PHE A 279 -12.41 -10.47 10.54
C PHE A 279 -12.38 -9.17 9.73
N VAL A 280 -11.36 -8.35 9.94
CA VAL A 280 -11.10 -7.14 9.16
C VAL A 280 -9.68 -7.26 8.62
N PRO A 281 -9.47 -7.35 7.29
CA PRO A 281 -8.13 -7.48 6.69
C PRO A 281 -7.13 -6.45 7.19
N ARG A 282 -7.59 -5.20 7.41
CA ARG A 282 -6.81 -4.08 7.93
C ARG A 282 -6.17 -4.37 9.28
N HIS A 283 -6.88 -5.05 10.19
CA HIS A 283 -6.32 -5.38 11.51
C HIS A 283 -5.19 -6.41 11.40
N LEU A 284 -5.23 -7.30 10.41
CA LEU A 284 -4.14 -8.23 10.12
C LEU A 284 -2.96 -7.49 9.47
N ALA A 285 -3.23 -6.59 8.51
CA ALA A 285 -2.21 -5.73 7.91
C ALA A 285 -1.48 -4.91 8.98
N ASP A 286 -2.22 -4.15 9.81
CA ASP A 286 -1.65 -3.34 10.91
C ASP A 286 -0.87 -4.20 11.94
N ALA A 287 -1.26 -5.46 12.16
CA ALA A 287 -0.54 -6.39 13.04
C ALA A 287 0.80 -6.88 12.43
N LEU A 288 0.80 -7.22 11.14
CA LEU A 288 2.02 -7.55 10.39
C LEU A 288 2.96 -6.35 10.30
N ASP A 289 2.40 -5.15 10.14
CA ASP A 289 3.11 -3.87 10.09
C ASP A 289 3.77 -3.54 11.45
N GLN A 290 3.16 -3.93 12.58
CA GLN A 290 3.77 -3.83 13.91
C GLN A 290 4.88 -4.88 14.11
N LEU A 291 4.66 -6.12 13.68
CA LEU A 291 5.69 -7.17 13.72
C LEU A 291 6.90 -6.81 12.85
N GLY A 292 6.71 -6.25 11.65
CA GLY A 292 7.79 -5.81 10.77
C GLY A 292 8.64 -4.68 11.37
N ARG A 293 8.01 -3.68 12.01
CA ARG A 293 8.73 -2.64 12.76
C ARG A 293 9.54 -3.19 13.94
N PHE A 294 9.06 -4.26 14.57
CA PHE A 294 9.79 -4.95 15.61
C PHE A 294 10.93 -5.83 15.03
N ALA A 295 10.69 -6.55 13.93
CA ALA A 295 11.65 -7.40 13.24
C ALA A 295 12.93 -6.65 12.87
N ALA A 296 12.78 -5.42 12.35
CA ALA A 296 13.87 -4.48 12.07
C ALA A 296 14.73 -4.07 13.29
N SER A 297 14.39 -4.52 14.50
CA SER A 297 15.19 -4.34 15.72
C SER A 297 15.85 -5.64 16.24
N VAL A 298 15.71 -6.76 15.52
CA VAL A 298 16.20 -8.10 15.89
C VAL A 298 17.50 -8.41 15.14
N ASP A 299 18.56 -7.70 15.51
CA ASP A 299 19.91 -7.89 14.99
C ASP A 299 20.73 -8.91 15.81
N THR A 300 21.99 -9.14 15.41
CA THR A 300 22.92 -10.00 16.15
C THR A 300 23.19 -9.49 17.57
N ALA A 301 23.12 -8.17 17.81
CA ALA A 301 23.30 -7.59 19.14
C ALA A 301 22.10 -7.84 20.05
N PHE A 302 20.88 -7.86 19.51
CA PHE A 302 19.67 -8.32 20.17
C PHE A 302 19.82 -9.78 20.59
N ALA A 303 20.18 -10.69 19.67
CA ALA A 303 20.39 -12.10 19.96
C ALA A 303 21.44 -12.31 21.08
N ALA A 304 22.58 -11.61 20.99
CA ALA A 304 23.65 -11.65 21.99
C ALA A 304 23.20 -11.19 23.39
N ARG A 305 22.22 -10.28 23.51
CA ARG A 305 21.67 -9.87 24.83
C ARG A 305 20.91 -11.00 25.51
N PHE A 306 20.20 -11.82 24.72
CA PHE A 306 19.52 -13.04 25.16
C PHE A 306 20.46 -14.23 25.32
N GLY A 307 21.70 -14.13 24.84
CA GLY A 307 22.65 -15.25 24.88
C GLY A 307 22.16 -16.44 24.05
N GLY A 308 21.48 -16.17 22.93
CA GLY A 308 21.02 -17.14 21.93
C GLY A 308 21.38 -16.67 20.51
N ALA A 309 20.92 -17.41 19.51
CA ALA A 309 21.14 -17.12 18.09
C ALA A 309 19.82 -16.79 17.38
N ARG A 310 19.87 -16.09 16.24
CA ARG A 310 18.68 -15.82 15.41
C ARG A 310 18.38 -17.05 14.56
N ILE A 311 17.10 -17.39 14.43
CA ILE A 311 16.65 -18.55 13.64
C ILE A 311 16.99 -18.41 12.14
N VAL A 312 17.20 -17.17 11.68
CA VAL A 312 17.67 -16.85 10.31
C VAL A 312 19.13 -17.25 10.07
N ASP A 313 19.98 -17.18 11.11
CA ASP A 313 21.42 -17.43 10.98
C ASP A 313 21.77 -18.93 11.02
N ASP A 314 20.90 -19.76 11.58
CA ASP A 314 21.04 -21.20 11.76
C ASP A 314 19.65 -21.86 11.60
N PRO A 315 19.09 -21.90 10.37
CA PRO A 315 17.81 -22.55 10.13
C PRO A 315 17.96 -24.05 10.45
N PRO A 316 17.01 -24.67 11.18
CA PRO A 316 17.14 -26.07 11.57
C PRO A 316 17.25 -26.96 10.34
N ASP A 317 18.32 -27.77 10.29
CA ASP A 317 18.34 -28.99 9.48
C ASP A 317 17.21 -29.90 9.97
N ASP A 318 16.39 -30.36 9.02
CA ASP A 318 15.15 -31.15 9.16
C ASP A 318 13.88 -30.38 9.65
N GLU A 319 12.82 -30.53 8.83
CA GLU A 319 11.39 -30.32 9.10
C GLU A 319 10.98 -29.08 9.92
N ILE A 320 10.72 -27.97 9.20
CA ILE A 320 9.65 -27.04 9.60
C ILE A 320 8.31 -27.70 9.26
N ASP A 321 7.95 -28.73 10.03
CA ASP A 321 6.54 -29.05 10.24
C ASP A 321 5.96 -27.93 11.11
N GLY A 322 4.82 -27.39 10.69
CA GLY A 322 4.19 -26.20 11.25
C GLY A 322 3.51 -26.42 12.60
N GLU A 323 4.03 -27.30 13.47
CA GLU A 323 3.43 -27.55 14.78
C GLU A 323 3.65 -26.37 15.73
N ALA A 324 2.81 -25.35 15.55
CA ALA A 324 2.59 -24.30 16.52
C ALA A 324 2.31 -24.93 17.89
N PRO A 325 2.82 -24.36 18.99
CA PRO A 325 2.74 -24.99 20.31
C PRO A 325 1.27 -25.26 20.67
N ASN A 326 0.94 -26.55 20.78
CA ASN A 326 -0.40 -27.10 20.95
C ASN A 326 -0.91 -26.86 22.40
N SER A 327 -1.04 -25.57 22.75
CA SER A 327 -1.18 -25.03 24.11
C SER A 327 -2.51 -24.30 24.33
N LEU A 328 -3.54 -24.65 23.57
CA LEU A 328 -4.92 -24.17 23.76
C LEU A 328 -5.92 -25.32 23.94
N GLY A 329 -5.48 -26.40 24.57
CA GLY A 329 -6.38 -27.42 25.11
C GLY A 329 -7.33 -26.83 26.16
N PRO A 330 -8.61 -27.24 26.20
CA PRO A 330 -9.60 -26.67 27.11
C PRO A 330 -9.22 -26.96 28.57
N SER A 331 -9.46 -25.99 29.46
CA SER A 331 -9.35 -26.20 30.90
C SER A 331 -10.52 -27.05 31.41
N GLY A 332 -10.40 -28.36 31.16
CA GLY A 332 -11.33 -29.39 31.63
C GLY A 332 -11.22 -29.56 33.15
N HIS A 333 -11.90 -28.70 33.89
CA HIS A 333 -12.02 -28.84 35.34
C HIS A 333 -12.99 -29.98 35.67
N GLU A 334 -12.54 -31.23 35.56
CA GLU A 334 -13.21 -32.35 36.22
C GLU A 334 -13.10 -32.19 37.74
N PRO A 335 -14.21 -32.27 38.50
CA PRO A 335 -14.15 -32.41 39.94
C PRO A 335 -13.79 -33.86 40.28
N LYS A 336 -12.64 -34.08 40.94
CA LYS A 336 -12.33 -35.39 41.54
C LYS A 336 -13.43 -35.76 42.53
N GLY A 337 -14.10 -36.88 42.29
CA GLY A 337 -15.00 -37.49 43.25
C GLY A 337 -14.27 -37.99 44.50
N ALA A 338 -14.96 -37.95 45.63
CA ALA A 338 -14.59 -38.66 46.85
C ALA A 338 -15.88 -39.18 47.51
N GLU A 339 -15.97 -40.51 47.60
CA GLU A 339 -16.84 -41.37 48.45
C GLU A 339 -18.33 -41.03 48.62
#